data_AF-A0A078AN68-F1
#
_entry.id   AF-A0A078AN68-F1
#
_cell.length_a   1.000
_cell.length_b   1.000
_cell.length_c   1.000
_cell.angle_alpha   90.00
_cell.angle_beta   90.00
_cell.angle_gamma   90.00
#
_symmetry.space_group_name_H-M   'P 1'
#
loop_
_entity.id
_entity.type
_entity.pdbx_description
1 polymer ?
#
loop_
_entity_poly.entity_id
_entity_poly.type
_entity_poly.pdbx_seq_one_letter_code
_entity_poly.pdbx_strand_id
1 'polypeptide(L)'
;MEKILNPKNQLLVKDDVGRGKPITRDLPPDGFTFGKPDRKDPEGASIVTQSWKAHEQSRPKDPERDFKKLNKLGIKNGAVDAKKIKEFRQTNDARLDLGKSKRNASQPPLDQMAFGKPNRPSTPIQGVISNHYGENAAQEIQDKYVIQHELKKQSKGLPLPKQTKAHEKAVEHIKGKQQAKEEKQEFKLKRFQNVEPRTNTNRPAGNGGQAQE
;
A
#
# COMPACT_ATOMS: atom_id res chain seq x y z
N MET A 1 6.41 -25.18 -51.37
CA MET A 1 6.69 -24.52 -50.07
C MET A 1 5.40 -24.49 -49.27
N GLU A 2 5.24 -25.43 -48.35
CA GLU A 2 4.06 -25.50 -47.49
C GLU A 2 4.03 -24.26 -46.58
N LYS A 3 3.07 -23.36 -46.84
CA LYS A 3 2.84 -22.20 -45.99
C LYS A 3 2.39 -22.72 -44.62
N ILE A 4 3.11 -22.33 -43.56
CA ILE A 4 2.71 -22.63 -42.18
C ILE A 4 1.29 -22.13 -42.00
N LEU A 5 0.34 -23.07 -41.96
CA LEU A 5 -1.07 -22.81 -41.75
C LEU A 5 -1.24 -22.30 -40.32
N ASN A 6 -1.42 -20.98 -40.22
CA ASN A 6 -1.98 -20.27 -39.08
C ASN A 6 -1.12 -20.29 -37.78
N PRO A 7 -0.02 -19.51 -37.70
CA PRO A 7 0.69 -19.36 -36.45
C PRO A 7 -0.20 -18.62 -35.44
N LYS A 8 -0.43 -19.24 -34.26
CA LYS A 8 -1.07 -18.57 -33.10
C LYS A 8 -0.33 -17.29 -32.67
N ASN A 9 0.91 -17.11 -33.12
CA ASN A 9 1.71 -15.93 -32.90
C ASN A 9 1.41 -14.84 -33.93
N GLN A 10 0.77 -13.77 -33.48
CA GLN A 10 0.43 -12.57 -34.25
C GLN A 10 1.63 -11.89 -34.96
N LEU A 11 2.86 -12.12 -34.50
CA LEU A 11 4.07 -11.51 -35.08
C LEU A 11 4.55 -12.22 -36.34
N LEU A 12 4.15 -13.48 -36.54
CA LEU A 12 4.60 -14.31 -37.67
C LEU A 12 3.61 -14.28 -38.84
N VAL A 13 2.42 -13.71 -38.61
CA VAL A 13 1.38 -13.55 -39.63
C VAL A 13 1.72 -12.36 -40.51
N LYS A 14 1.84 -12.64 -41.81
CA LYS A 14 1.99 -11.60 -42.84
C LYS A 14 0.62 -11.14 -43.32
N ASP A 15 0.54 -9.87 -43.67
CA ASP A 15 -0.68 -9.26 -44.19
C ASP A 15 -0.73 -9.47 -45.72
N ASP A 16 -1.91 -9.74 -46.24
CA ASP A 16 -2.15 -9.76 -47.69
C ASP A 16 -2.53 -8.34 -48.15
N VAL A 17 -2.05 -7.94 -49.34
CA VAL A 17 -2.30 -6.60 -49.88
C VAL A 17 -3.80 -6.35 -50.01
N GLY A 18 -4.28 -5.25 -49.41
CA GLY A 18 -5.68 -4.83 -49.47
C GLY A 18 -6.62 -5.56 -48.48
N ARG A 19 -6.12 -6.50 -47.67
CA ARG A 19 -6.90 -7.15 -46.60
C ARG A 19 -6.33 -6.81 -45.23
N GLY A 20 -7.18 -6.85 -44.20
CA GLY A 20 -6.71 -6.79 -42.81
C GLY A 20 -5.91 -8.03 -42.43
N LYS A 21 -5.11 -7.92 -41.35
CA LYS A 21 -4.38 -9.07 -40.78
C LYS A 21 -5.35 -10.21 -40.48
N PRO A 22 -5.05 -11.48 -40.85
CA PRO A 22 -5.90 -12.58 -40.46
C PRO A 22 -5.87 -12.78 -38.95
N ILE A 23 -7.00 -13.21 -38.39
CA ILE A 23 -7.17 -13.38 -36.95
C ILE A 23 -6.41 -14.62 -36.46
N THR A 24 -5.61 -14.45 -35.40
CA THR A 24 -4.84 -15.53 -34.74
C THR A 24 -5.49 -16.06 -33.47
N ARG A 25 -6.67 -15.53 -33.13
CA ARG A 25 -7.45 -15.90 -31.94
C ARG A 25 -8.66 -16.72 -32.34
N ASP A 26 -9.11 -17.58 -31.43
CA ASP A 26 -10.34 -18.32 -31.61
C ASP A 26 -11.51 -17.35 -31.57
N LEU A 27 -12.14 -17.13 -32.73
CA LEU A 27 -13.35 -16.34 -32.83
C LEU A 27 -14.57 -17.23 -32.55
N PRO A 28 -15.65 -16.63 -32.00
CA PRO A 28 -16.95 -17.28 -31.98
C PRO A 28 -17.41 -17.71 -33.39
N PRO A 29 -18.30 -18.72 -33.49
CA PRO A 29 -18.84 -19.19 -34.76
C PRO A 29 -19.50 -18.09 -35.60
N ASP A 30 -19.61 -18.35 -36.90
CA ASP A 30 -20.27 -17.44 -37.84
C ASP A 30 -21.73 -17.17 -37.40
N GLY A 31 -22.11 -15.89 -37.37
CA GLY A 31 -23.38 -15.43 -36.79
C GLY A 31 -23.30 -14.87 -35.36
N PHE A 32 -22.14 -14.89 -34.70
CA PHE A 32 -21.98 -14.20 -33.41
C PHE A 32 -22.01 -12.67 -33.57
N THR A 33 -22.91 -12.01 -32.86
CA THR A 33 -22.96 -10.55 -32.82
C THR A 33 -22.04 -10.01 -31.74
N PHE A 34 -21.00 -9.28 -32.14
CA PHE A 34 -20.10 -8.60 -31.20
C PHE A 34 -20.77 -7.36 -30.62
N GLY A 35 -20.53 -7.10 -29.33
CA GLY A 35 -21.04 -5.95 -28.61
C GLY A 35 -21.67 -6.33 -27.28
N LYS A 36 -22.06 -5.32 -26.49
CA LYS A 36 -22.86 -5.51 -25.28
C LYS A 36 -24.31 -5.19 -25.63
N PRO A 37 -25.27 -6.13 -25.48
CA PRO A 37 -26.67 -5.82 -25.73
C PRO A 37 -27.17 -4.79 -24.72
N ASP A 38 -28.04 -3.90 -25.17
CA ASP A 38 -28.73 -2.97 -24.29
C ASP A 38 -29.67 -3.75 -23.38
N ARG A 39 -29.35 -3.77 -22.09
CA ARG A 39 -30.22 -4.32 -21.07
C ARG A 39 -31.28 -3.26 -20.77
N LYS A 40 -32.43 -3.35 -21.44
CA LYS A 40 -33.60 -2.54 -21.09
C LYS A 40 -33.99 -2.85 -19.65
N ASP A 41 -34.28 -1.82 -18.87
CA ASP A 41 -34.79 -2.00 -17.52
C ASP A 41 -36.12 -2.77 -17.59
N PRO A 42 -36.35 -3.75 -16.69
CA PRO A 42 -37.58 -4.51 -16.67
C PRO A 42 -38.79 -3.64 -16.25
N GLU A 43 -38.52 -2.54 -15.56
CA GLU A 43 -39.53 -1.61 -15.06
C GLU A 43 -39.72 -0.46 -16.06
N GLY A 44 -40.93 -0.34 -16.61
CA GLY A 44 -41.30 0.80 -17.45
C GLY A 44 -41.59 2.06 -16.62
N ALA A 45 -41.51 3.23 -17.26
CA ALA A 45 -41.75 4.52 -16.60
C ALA A 45 -43.08 4.59 -15.84
N SER A 46 -44.13 3.91 -16.33
CA SER A 46 -45.44 3.84 -15.66
C SER A 46 -45.41 3.12 -14.32
N ILE A 47 -44.55 2.10 -14.16
CA ILE A 47 -44.45 1.32 -12.91
C ILE A 47 -43.66 2.13 -11.87
N VAL A 48 -42.61 2.80 -12.32
CA VAL A 48 -41.76 3.66 -11.47
C VAL A 48 -42.53 4.84 -10.90
N THR A 49 -43.48 5.41 -11.65
CA THR A 49 -44.29 6.55 -11.18
C THR A 49 -45.43 6.16 -10.26
N GLN A 50 -46.00 4.95 -10.42
CA GLN A 50 -47.16 4.50 -9.66
C GLN A 50 -46.81 3.69 -8.42
N SER A 51 -45.63 3.08 -8.36
CA SER A 51 -45.22 2.23 -7.24
C SER A 51 -44.08 2.85 -6.46
N TRP A 52 -44.32 3.16 -5.19
CA TRP A 52 -43.28 3.56 -4.26
C TRP A 52 -42.78 2.34 -3.51
N LYS A 53 -41.62 1.80 -3.92
CA LYS A 53 -41.03 0.67 -3.21
C LYS A 53 -40.39 1.18 -1.91
N ALA A 54 -40.95 0.77 -0.77
CA ALA A 54 -40.35 1.05 0.52
C ALA A 54 -38.95 0.42 0.61
N HIS A 55 -38.05 1.07 1.34
CA HIS A 55 -36.68 0.59 1.51
C HIS A 55 -36.69 -0.79 2.18
N GLU A 56 -36.27 -1.82 1.44
CA GLU A 56 -35.89 -3.11 2.01
C GLU A 56 -34.43 -3.02 2.41
N GLN A 57 -34.13 -3.30 3.68
CA GLN A 57 -32.75 -3.34 4.16
C GLN A 57 -31.96 -4.33 3.31
N SER A 58 -30.85 -3.87 2.72
CA SER A 58 -29.98 -4.74 1.95
C SER A 58 -29.43 -5.84 2.86
N ARG A 59 -29.23 -7.04 2.28
CA ARG A 59 -28.57 -8.12 3.02
C ARG A 59 -27.21 -7.61 3.50
N PRO A 60 -26.87 -7.82 4.79
CA PRO A 60 -25.57 -7.40 5.28
C PRO A 60 -24.49 -8.08 4.46
N LYS A 61 -23.51 -7.29 4.01
CA LYS A 61 -22.36 -7.84 3.29
C LYS A 61 -21.67 -8.84 4.20
N ASP A 62 -21.51 -10.07 3.72
CA ASP A 62 -20.79 -11.06 4.51
C ASP A 62 -19.38 -10.54 4.84
N PRO A 63 -18.87 -10.83 6.05
CA PRO A 63 -17.52 -10.43 6.41
C PRO A 63 -16.48 -11.02 5.45
N GLU A 64 -15.38 -10.29 5.30
CA GLU A 64 -14.24 -10.76 4.50
C GLU A 64 -13.64 -12.05 5.09
N ARG A 65 -13.00 -12.84 4.23
CA ARG A 65 -12.35 -14.09 4.64
C ARG A 65 -11.14 -13.82 5.54
N ASP A 66 -11.04 -14.58 6.63
CA ASP A 66 -9.89 -14.54 7.52
C ASP A 66 -8.79 -15.49 7.03
N PHE A 67 -7.89 -14.95 6.19
CA PHE A 67 -6.75 -15.72 5.69
C PHE A 67 -5.77 -16.13 6.78
N LYS A 68 -5.66 -15.41 7.91
CA LYS A 68 -4.75 -15.80 9.00
C LYS A 68 -5.27 -17.07 9.68
N LYS A 69 -6.57 -17.13 9.96
CA LYS A 69 -7.21 -18.31 10.54
C LYS A 69 -7.21 -19.49 9.55
N LEU A 70 -7.53 -19.24 8.27
CA LEU A 70 -7.46 -20.27 7.23
C LEU A 70 -6.06 -20.84 7.05
N ASN A 71 -5.01 -20.02 7.08
CA ASN A 71 -3.63 -20.51 6.96
C ASN A 71 -3.20 -21.31 8.18
N LYS A 72 -3.58 -20.88 9.40
CA LYS A 72 -3.32 -21.66 10.62
C LYS A 72 -4.00 -23.03 10.57
N LEU A 73 -5.25 -23.09 10.09
CA LEU A 73 -5.98 -24.35 9.91
C LEU A 73 -5.36 -25.21 8.81
N GLY A 74 -4.96 -24.60 7.69
CA GLY A 74 -4.29 -25.30 6.59
C GLY A 74 -2.99 -25.95 7.05
N ILE A 75 -2.16 -25.23 7.81
CA ILE A 75 -0.92 -25.79 8.37
C ILE A 75 -1.22 -26.93 9.34
N LYS A 76 -2.25 -26.80 10.20
CA LYS A 76 -2.68 -27.89 11.10
C LYS A 76 -3.15 -29.14 10.34
N ASN A 77 -3.73 -28.96 9.16
CA ASN A 77 -4.19 -30.04 8.29
C ASN A 77 -3.10 -30.50 7.28
N GLY A 78 -1.84 -30.11 7.47
CA GLY A 78 -0.73 -30.57 6.64
C GLY A 78 -0.62 -29.91 5.25
N ALA A 79 -1.34 -28.82 5.00
CA ALA A 79 -1.20 -28.02 3.79
C ALA A 79 0.04 -27.11 3.91
N VAL A 80 1.21 -27.65 3.57
CA VAL A 80 2.51 -26.94 3.60
C VAL A 80 2.83 -26.29 2.25
N ASP A 81 2.26 -26.81 1.15
CA ASP A 81 2.48 -26.30 -0.20
C ASP A 81 1.42 -25.25 -0.60
N ALA A 82 1.81 -24.29 -1.46
CA ALA A 82 0.95 -23.19 -1.89
C ALA A 82 -0.29 -23.67 -2.65
N LYS A 83 -0.16 -24.75 -3.45
CA LYS A 83 -1.31 -25.36 -4.15
C LYS A 83 -2.30 -25.97 -3.16
N LYS A 84 -1.80 -26.74 -2.19
CA LYS A 84 -2.61 -27.35 -1.12
C LYS A 84 -3.30 -26.31 -0.26
N ILE A 85 -2.63 -25.19 0.06
CA ILE A 85 -3.24 -24.08 0.79
C ILE A 85 -4.37 -23.43 -0.02
N LYS A 86 -4.21 -23.30 -1.34
CA LYS A 86 -5.25 -22.75 -2.22
C LYS A 86 -6.48 -23.67 -2.26
N GLU A 87 -6.29 -24.97 -2.41
CA GLU A 87 -7.35 -25.99 -2.35
C GLU A 87 -8.05 -26.00 -0.98
N PHE A 88 -7.26 -25.88 0.10
CA PHE A 88 -7.78 -25.79 1.46
C PHE A 88 -8.68 -24.56 1.66
N ARG A 89 -8.34 -23.41 1.07
CA ARG A 89 -9.15 -22.17 1.10
C ARG A 89 -10.40 -22.21 0.22
N GLN A 90 -10.49 -23.15 -0.72
CA GLN A 90 -11.70 -23.36 -1.52
C GLN A 90 -12.72 -24.21 -0.77
N THR A 91 -12.23 -25.22 -0.04
CA THR A 91 -13.05 -26.18 0.71
C THR A 91 -13.44 -25.68 2.11
N ASN A 92 -12.60 -24.85 2.74
CA ASN A 92 -12.85 -24.32 4.08
C ASN A 92 -13.08 -22.81 4.03
N ASP A 93 -14.19 -22.34 4.61
CA ASP A 93 -14.51 -20.92 4.76
C ASP A 93 -14.35 -20.51 6.23
N ALA A 94 -13.53 -19.50 6.48
CA ALA A 94 -13.45 -18.82 7.77
C ALA A 94 -13.48 -17.33 7.51
N ARG A 95 -14.36 -16.62 8.21
CA ARG A 95 -14.59 -15.19 8.01
C ARG A 95 -14.18 -14.39 9.24
N LEU A 96 -13.86 -13.13 9.03
CA LEU A 96 -13.52 -12.21 10.10
C LEU A 96 -14.74 -12.02 11.00
N ASP A 97 -14.53 -12.18 12.30
CA ASP A 97 -15.50 -11.72 13.28
C ASP A 97 -15.35 -10.20 13.40
N LEU A 98 -16.28 -9.46 12.79
CA LEU A 98 -16.28 -7.99 12.84
C LEU A 98 -16.60 -7.46 14.24
N GLY A 99 -16.95 -8.34 15.19
CA GLY A 99 -17.49 -7.96 16.47
C GLY A 99 -18.86 -7.32 16.30
N LYS A 100 -19.87 -7.81 17.00
CA LYS A 100 -21.09 -7.03 17.15
C LYS A 100 -20.69 -5.81 17.97
N SER A 101 -20.64 -4.63 17.35
CA SER A 101 -20.56 -3.37 18.11
C SER A 101 -21.65 -3.45 19.17
N LYS A 102 -21.25 -3.49 20.45
CA LYS A 102 -22.19 -3.48 21.57
C LYS A 102 -22.86 -2.11 21.51
N ARG A 103 -23.92 -2.00 20.70
CA ARG A 103 -24.82 -0.84 20.72
C ARG A 103 -25.57 -0.94 22.04
N ASN A 104 -24.90 -0.53 23.11
CA ASN A 104 -25.53 -0.21 24.38
C ASN A 104 -26.24 1.12 24.16
N ALA A 105 -27.38 1.08 23.49
CA ALA A 105 -28.28 2.21 23.45
C ALA A 105 -29.69 1.64 23.33
N SER A 106 -30.32 1.45 24.49
CA SER A 106 -31.77 1.52 24.56
C SER A 106 -32.12 2.93 24.10
N GLN A 107 -32.38 3.12 22.80
CA GLN A 107 -32.85 4.42 22.34
C GLN A 107 -34.21 4.66 23.00
N PRO A 108 -34.43 5.89 23.52
CA PRO A 108 -35.73 6.22 24.09
C PRO A 108 -36.82 6.06 23.01
N PRO A 109 -38.08 5.79 23.41
CA PRO A 109 -39.20 5.71 22.48
C PRO A 109 -39.25 6.93 21.57
N LEU A 110 -39.59 6.71 20.29
CA LEU A 110 -39.62 7.73 19.23
C LEU A 110 -40.41 8.99 19.64
N ASP A 111 -41.47 8.85 20.45
CA ASP A 111 -42.31 9.96 20.91
C ASP A 111 -41.60 10.96 21.84
N GLN A 112 -40.52 10.56 22.51
CA GLN A 112 -39.72 11.44 23.36
C GLN A 112 -38.44 11.93 22.66
N MET A 113 -38.23 11.52 21.40
CA MET A 113 -37.02 11.82 20.65
C MET A 113 -37.26 13.03 19.73
N ALA A 114 -36.69 14.17 20.09
CA ALA A 114 -36.61 15.30 19.17
C ALA A 114 -35.53 15.02 18.12
N PHE A 115 -35.93 14.97 16.85
CA PHE A 115 -35.01 14.81 15.72
C PHE A 115 -34.55 16.18 15.21
N GLY A 116 -33.29 16.24 14.76
CA GLY A 116 -32.71 17.44 14.19
C GLY A 116 -31.78 18.18 15.16
N LYS A 117 -31.23 19.29 14.67
CA LYS A 117 -30.33 20.14 15.45
C LYS A 117 -31.17 21.29 16.03
N PRO A 118 -31.16 21.53 17.35
CA PRO A 118 -31.85 22.69 17.90
C PRO A 118 -31.31 23.97 17.24
N ASN A 119 -32.18 24.97 17.07
CA ASN A 119 -31.74 26.26 16.55
C ASN A 119 -30.59 26.78 17.39
N ARG A 120 -29.50 27.18 16.73
CA ARG A 120 -28.39 27.84 17.40
C ARG A 120 -28.94 29.11 18.05
N PRO A 121 -28.73 29.35 19.37
CA PRO A 121 -29.13 30.61 19.97
C PRO A 121 -28.46 31.76 19.22
N SER A 122 -29.19 32.86 19.03
CA SER A 122 -28.63 34.08 18.43
C SER A 122 -27.39 34.51 19.21
N THR A 123 -26.37 34.97 18.50
CA THR A 123 -25.16 35.54 19.14
C THR A 123 -25.58 36.69 20.07
N PRO A 124 -25.26 36.63 21.38
CA PRO A 124 -25.58 37.69 22.32
C PRO A 124 -25.13 39.07 21.82
N ILE A 125 -26.07 39.99 21.63
CA ILE A 125 -25.80 41.31 21.02
C ILE A 125 -24.79 42.12 21.84
N GLN A 126 -24.83 42.00 23.17
CA GLN A 126 -23.90 42.66 24.08
C GLN A 126 -22.45 42.31 23.77
N GLY A 127 -22.14 41.03 23.53
CA GLY A 127 -20.78 40.58 23.22
C GLY A 127 -20.31 40.99 21.83
N VAL A 128 -21.24 41.22 20.90
CA VAL A 128 -20.93 41.78 19.57
C VAL A 128 -20.60 43.27 19.69
N ILE A 129 -21.42 44.03 20.41
CA ILE A 129 -21.24 45.48 20.62
C ILE A 129 -19.95 45.75 21.40
N SER A 130 -19.65 44.94 22.42
CA SER A 130 -18.45 45.11 23.26
C SER A 130 -17.17 44.54 22.63
N ASN A 131 -17.20 44.07 21.37
CA ASN A 131 -16.07 43.40 20.71
C ASN A 131 -15.49 42.19 21.47
N HIS A 132 -16.28 41.56 22.34
CA HIS A 132 -15.81 40.48 23.22
C HIS A 132 -15.31 39.27 22.42
N TYR A 133 -15.98 38.94 21.31
CA TYR A 133 -15.56 37.83 20.45
C TYR A 133 -14.24 38.11 19.71
N GLY A 134 -13.96 39.38 19.38
CA GLY A 134 -12.70 39.78 18.76
C GLY A 134 -11.54 39.65 19.74
N GLU A 135 -11.74 40.08 20.99
CA GLU A 135 -10.76 39.93 22.07
C GLU A 135 -10.47 38.46 22.38
N ASN A 136 -11.50 37.64 22.53
CA ASN A 136 -11.34 36.20 22.77
C ASN A 136 -10.61 35.50 21.61
N ALA A 137 -10.91 35.87 20.36
CA ALA A 137 -10.23 35.30 19.20
C ALA A 137 -8.74 35.70 19.18
N ALA A 138 -8.42 36.95 19.51
CA ALA A 138 -7.04 37.42 19.61
C ALA A 138 -6.26 36.67 20.70
N GLN A 139 -6.87 36.47 21.87
CA GLN A 139 -6.29 35.68 22.96
C GLN A 139 -6.08 34.22 22.56
N GLU A 140 -7.07 33.57 21.94
CA GLU A 140 -6.94 32.17 21.51
C GLU A 140 -5.81 32.00 20.47
N ILE A 141 -5.63 32.98 19.58
CA ILE A 141 -4.52 33.01 18.62
C ILE A 141 -3.18 33.11 19.37
N GLN A 142 -3.08 33.99 20.36
CA GLN A 142 -1.86 34.11 21.18
C GLN A 142 -1.55 32.82 21.93
N ASP A 143 -2.55 32.21 22.57
CA ASP A 143 -2.41 30.95 23.30
C ASP A 143 -1.94 29.81 22.37
N LYS A 144 -2.51 29.74 21.15
CA LYS A 144 -2.07 28.78 20.13
C LYS A 144 -0.60 28.96 19.77
N TYR A 145 -0.12 30.18 19.61
CA TYR A 145 1.29 30.43 19.33
C TYR A 145 2.20 30.04 20.50
N VAL A 146 1.78 30.32 21.74
CA VAL A 146 2.52 29.92 22.95
C VAL A 146 2.61 28.40 23.04
N ILE A 147 1.48 27.70 22.92
CA ILE A 147 1.42 26.23 22.98
C ILE A 147 2.26 25.62 21.85
N GLN A 148 2.17 26.12 20.62
CA GLN A 148 2.99 25.62 19.51
C GLN A 148 4.48 25.83 19.77
N HIS A 149 4.86 26.96 20.36
CA HIS A 149 6.25 27.25 20.69
C HIS A 149 6.77 26.35 21.82
N GLU A 150 5.96 26.09 22.85
CA GLU A 150 6.29 25.15 23.94
C GLU A 150 6.39 23.71 23.44
N LEU A 151 5.45 23.26 22.61
CA LEU A 151 5.50 21.94 21.98
C LEU A 151 6.74 21.78 21.09
N LYS A 152 7.13 22.83 20.35
CA LYS A 152 8.39 22.83 19.57
C LYS A 152 9.63 22.72 20.45
N LYS A 153 9.66 23.39 21.61
CA LYS A 153 10.76 23.29 22.59
C LYS A 153 10.85 21.88 23.21
N GLN A 154 9.71 21.26 23.47
CA GLN A 154 9.65 19.91 24.06
C GLN A 154 9.86 18.80 23.02
N SER A 155 9.47 19.02 21.76
CA SER A 155 9.70 18.08 20.68
C SER A 155 11.17 18.11 20.28
N LYS A 156 11.92 17.02 20.52
CA LYS A 156 13.21 16.77 19.87
C LYS A 156 12.98 16.45 18.38
N GLY A 157 12.57 17.46 17.60
CA GLY A 157 12.26 17.34 16.18
C GLY A 157 11.07 16.43 15.84
N LEU A 158 10.69 16.40 14.57
CA LEU A 158 9.81 15.36 14.05
C LEU A 158 10.51 14.00 14.26
N PRO A 159 9.78 12.92 14.63
CA PRO A 159 10.37 11.59 14.62
C PRO A 159 10.94 11.33 13.23
N LEU A 160 12.26 11.17 13.14
CA LEU A 160 12.88 10.81 11.88
C LEU A 160 12.23 9.51 11.39
N PRO A 161 11.98 9.37 10.08
CA PRO A 161 11.41 8.15 9.53
C PRO A 161 12.23 6.95 10.02
N LYS A 162 11.55 5.96 10.62
CA LYS A 162 12.21 4.74 11.07
C LYS A 162 12.92 4.11 9.87
N GLN A 163 14.21 3.85 10.03
CA GLN A 163 14.98 3.19 8.99
C GLN A 163 14.37 1.82 8.70
N THR A 164 14.28 1.46 7.44
CA THR A 164 13.79 0.14 7.06
C THR A 164 14.88 -0.91 7.32
N LYS A 165 14.49 -2.17 7.52
CA LYS A 165 15.43 -3.30 7.67
C LYS A 165 16.42 -3.42 6.50
N ALA A 166 16.05 -2.92 5.32
CA ALA A 166 16.94 -2.85 4.16
C ALA A 166 18.06 -1.81 4.34
N HIS A 167 17.74 -0.64 4.91
CA HIS A 167 18.72 0.39 5.21
C HIS A 167 19.72 -0.07 6.28
N GLU A 168 19.24 -0.71 7.35
CA GLU A 168 20.11 -1.29 8.40
C GLU A 168 21.10 -2.30 7.82
N LYS A 169 20.62 -3.26 7.01
CA LYS A 169 21.47 -4.24 6.34
C LYS A 169 22.45 -3.61 5.35
N ALA A 170 22.05 -2.54 4.66
CA ALA A 170 22.95 -1.82 3.76
C ALA A 170 24.07 -1.12 4.53
N VAL A 171 23.77 -0.49 5.67
CA VAL A 171 24.76 0.14 6.56
C VAL A 171 25.69 -0.90 7.16
N GLU A 172 25.18 -2.05 7.61
CA GLU A 172 26.00 -3.17 8.11
C GLU A 172 26.95 -3.69 7.02
N HIS A 173 26.47 -3.85 5.79
CA HIS A 173 27.29 -4.30 4.68
C HIS A 173 28.37 -3.26 4.29
N ILE A 174 28.06 -1.96 4.34
CA ILE A 174 29.04 -0.89 4.11
C ILE A 174 30.09 -0.87 5.23
N LYS A 175 29.67 -0.98 6.50
CA LYS A 175 30.59 -1.04 7.65
C LYS A 175 31.47 -2.28 7.59
N GLY A 176 30.90 -3.44 7.26
CA GLY A 176 31.64 -4.69 7.06
C GLY A 176 32.67 -4.58 5.94
N LYS A 177 32.33 -3.94 4.81
CA LYS A 177 33.29 -3.67 3.73
C LYS A 177 34.38 -2.66 4.09
N GLN A 178 34.10 -1.70 4.97
CA GLN A 178 35.10 -0.75 5.44
C GLN A 178 36.05 -1.38 6.47
N GLN A 179 35.56 -2.29 7.31
CA GLN A 179 36.36 -3.05 8.26
C GLN A 179 37.19 -4.15 7.58
N ALA A 180 36.65 -4.80 6.54
CA ALA A 180 37.36 -5.81 5.73
C ALA A 180 38.25 -5.21 4.63
N LYS A 181 38.60 -3.92 4.74
CA LYS A 181 39.60 -3.31 3.86
C LYS A 181 40.98 -3.74 4.35
N GLU A 182 41.31 -5.02 4.13
CA GLU A 182 42.66 -5.52 4.23
C GLU A 182 43.58 -4.60 3.42
N GLU A 183 44.72 -4.25 4.01
CA GLU A 183 45.75 -3.42 3.37
C GLU A 183 46.12 -4.09 2.05
N LYS A 184 45.54 -3.59 0.94
CA LYS A 184 45.82 -4.13 -0.39
C LYS A 184 47.33 -4.00 -0.61
N GLN A 185 48.03 -5.13 -0.56
CA GLN A 185 49.43 -5.17 -0.92
C GLN A 185 49.55 -4.66 -2.36
N GLU A 186 50.42 -3.68 -2.55
CA GLU A 186 50.66 -3.10 -3.87
C GLU A 186 51.12 -4.21 -4.83
N PHE A 187 50.64 -4.16 -6.07
CA PHE A 187 50.95 -5.18 -7.07
C PHE A 187 52.47 -5.24 -7.31
N LYS A 188 53.11 -6.34 -6.91
CA LYS A 188 54.49 -6.66 -7.26
C LYS A 188 54.53 -7.88 -8.19
N LEU A 189 55.30 -7.77 -9.27
CA LEU A 189 55.60 -8.91 -10.13
C LEU A 189 56.46 -9.94 -9.36
N LYS A 190 56.26 -11.24 -9.62
CA LYS A 190 56.93 -12.34 -8.90
C LYS A 190 58.44 -12.18 -8.78
N ARG A 191 59.11 -11.69 -9.83
CA ARG A 191 60.57 -11.50 -9.86
C ARG A 191 61.08 -10.36 -8.97
N PHE A 192 60.18 -9.49 -8.50
CA PHE A 192 60.51 -8.31 -7.70
C PHE A 192 59.86 -8.34 -6.30
N GLN A 193 59.32 -9.49 -5.86
CA GLN A 193 58.75 -9.61 -4.52
C GLN A 193 59.81 -9.43 -3.41
N ASN A 194 61.03 -9.94 -3.63
CA ASN A 194 62.13 -9.90 -2.65
C ASN A 194 63.14 -8.76 -2.90
N VAL A 195 62.82 -7.80 -3.77
CA VAL A 195 63.72 -6.68 -4.07
C VAL A 195 63.27 -5.45 -3.28
N GLU A 196 64.17 -4.90 -2.47
CA GLU A 196 63.91 -3.69 -1.69
C GLU A 196 63.90 -2.43 -2.56
N PRO A 197 63.01 -1.46 -2.29
CA PRO A 197 62.97 -0.21 -3.03
C PRO A 197 64.21 0.63 -2.74
N ARG A 198 64.91 1.07 -3.80
CA ARG A 198 66.10 1.91 -3.70
C ARG A 198 65.80 3.39 -3.40
N THR A 199 64.52 3.78 -3.39
CA THR A 199 64.08 5.16 -3.17
C THR A 199 62.91 5.21 -2.20
N ASN A 200 63.00 6.10 -1.20
CA ASN A 200 61.95 6.32 -0.22
C ASN A 200 60.87 7.23 -0.83
N THR A 201 59.63 6.73 -0.98
CA THR A 201 58.51 7.47 -1.59
C THR A 201 57.54 8.07 -0.57
N ASN A 202 57.92 8.12 0.73
CA ASN A 202 57.17 8.77 1.80
C ASN A 202 55.67 8.39 1.87
N ARG A 203 55.35 7.13 1.55
CA ARG A 203 54.03 6.52 1.73
C ARG A 203 54.00 5.76 3.06
N PRO A 204 52.86 5.72 3.78
CA PRO A 204 52.75 4.93 5.00
C PRO A 204 52.94 3.45 4.68
N ALA A 205 54.06 2.87 5.13
CA ALA A 205 54.41 1.49 4.89
C ALA A 205 53.52 0.55 5.73
N GLY A 206 52.84 -0.38 5.07
CA GLY A 206 52.29 -1.57 5.71
C GLY A 206 53.44 -2.43 6.25
N ASN A 207 53.51 -2.48 7.57
CA ASN A 207 54.21 -3.41 8.46
C ASN A 207 55.46 -4.15 7.92
N GLY A 208 56.63 -3.73 8.41
CA GLY A 208 57.91 -4.44 8.29
C GLY A 208 58.93 -3.80 9.23
N GLY A 209 58.84 -4.12 10.52
CA GLY A 209 59.80 -3.65 11.51
C GLY A 209 61.16 -4.33 11.36
N GLN A 210 62.23 -3.56 11.51
CA GLN A 210 63.17 -3.60 12.64
C GLN A 210 64.39 -2.76 12.25
N ALA A 211 64.51 -1.59 12.88
CA ALA A 211 65.77 -0.87 12.93
C ALA A 211 66.57 -1.44 14.11
N GLN A 212 67.70 -2.08 13.82
CA GLN A 212 68.82 -2.21 14.75
C GLN A 212 70.11 -1.88 14.00
N GLU A 213 70.82 -0.91 14.60
CA GLU A 213 72.13 -0.30 14.29
C GLU A 213 72.31 0.46 12.96
#